data_AF-A0A2H4S9B5-F1
#
_entry.id   AF-A0A2H4S9B5-F1
#
_cell.length_a   1.000
_cell.length_b   1.000
_cell.length_c   1.000
_cell.angle_alpha   90.00
_cell.angle_beta   90.00
_cell.angle_gamma   90.00
#
_symmetry.space_group_name_H-M   'P 1'
#
loop_
_entity.id
_entity.type
_entity.pdbx_description
1 polymer ?
#
loop_
_entity_poly.entity_id
_entity_poly.type
_entity_poly.pdbx_seq_one_letter_code
_entity_poly.pdbx_strand_id
1 'polypeptide(L)' 'MQDGIIATCKVFYKVWQATLAKGFEFIKWNPAVGEQCTGLFLGYYYCVGIPGTPTATTWPNG' A
#
# COMPACT_ATOMS: atom_id res chain seq x y z
N MET A 1 -10.97 7.06 4.82
CA MET A 1 -9.53 6.98 4.51
C MET A 1 -8.88 6.28 5.69
N GLN A 2 -7.89 5.40 5.50
CA GLN A 2 -7.27 4.70 6.63
C GLN A 2 -6.38 5.66 7.42
N ASP A 3 -6.42 5.58 8.76
CA ASP A 3 -5.51 6.36 9.61
C ASP A 3 -4.07 5.84 9.48
N GLY A 4 -3.09 6.74 9.66
CA GLY A 4 -1.66 6.39 9.65
C GLY A 4 -1.04 6.14 8.28
N ILE A 5 -1.65 6.64 7.20
CA ILE A 5 -0.99 6.74 5.89
C ILE A 5 0.03 7.88 5.91
N ILE A 6 1.24 7.66 5.40
CA ILE A 6 2.25 8.71 5.32
C ILE A 6 1.77 9.91 4.49
N ALA A 7 2.08 11.12 4.95
CA ALA A 7 1.68 12.36 4.28
C ALA A 7 2.26 12.53 2.87
N THR A 8 3.35 11.84 2.56
CA THR A 8 3.99 11.88 1.25
C THR A 8 3.37 10.91 0.24
N CYS A 9 2.32 10.17 0.60
CA CYS A 9 1.67 9.27 -0.33
C CYS A 9 1.06 10.03 -1.52
N LYS A 10 1.31 9.54 -2.74
CA LYS A 10 0.74 10.10 -3.98
C LYS A 10 -0.11 9.10 -4.76
N VAL A 11 0.05 7.80 -4.51
CA VAL A 11 -0.71 6.75 -5.18
C VAL A 11 -1.40 5.89 -4.13
N PHE A 12 -2.73 5.81 -4.21
CA PHE A 12 -3.58 5.08 -3.28
C PHE A 12 -4.31 3.95 -4.00
N TYR A 13 -4.38 2.78 -3.38
CA TYR A 13 -5.21 1.66 -3.85
C TYR A 13 -6.27 1.31 -2.82
N LYS A 14 -7.48 0.97 -3.30
CA LYS A 14 -8.58 0.49 -2.45
C LYS A 14 -8.42 -1.01 -2.23
N VAL A 15 -8.47 -1.46 -0.97
CA VAL A 15 -8.42 -2.88 -0.64
C VAL A 15 -9.66 -3.57 -1.18
N TRP A 16 -9.46 -4.42 -2.19
CA TRP A 16 -10.47 -5.33 -2.72
C TRP A 16 -10.26 -6.78 -2.24
N GLN A 17 -8.99 -7.18 -2.05
CA GLN A 17 -8.61 -8.45 -1.44
C GLN A 17 -7.34 -8.26 -0.58
N ALA A 18 -7.38 -8.72 0.67
CA ALA A 18 -6.30 -8.51 1.64
C ALA A 18 -4.98 -9.23 1.27
N THR A 19 -5.02 -10.19 0.35
CA THR A 19 -3.90 -11.02 -0.09
C THR A 19 -2.91 -10.32 -1.03
N LEU A 20 -3.27 -9.17 -1.62
CA LEU A 20 -2.43 -8.47 -2.61
C LEU A 20 -1.40 -7.48 -2.01
N ALA A 21 -1.40 -7.29 -0.68
CA ALA A 21 -0.65 -6.21 -0.03
C ALA A 21 0.76 -6.62 0.47
N LYS A 22 1.52 -7.43 -0.27
CA LYS A 22 2.90 -7.80 0.11
C LYS A 22 3.95 -7.08 -0.74
N GLY A 23 4.62 -6.11 -0.12
CA GLY A 23 5.87 -5.49 -0.58
C GLY A 23 6.68 -5.01 0.63
N PHE A 24 8.02 -5.01 0.53
CA PHE A 24 8.92 -4.65 1.66
C PHE A 24 8.69 -3.21 2.15
N GLU A 25 8.20 -2.31 1.29
CA GLU A 25 7.88 -0.93 1.62
C GLU A 25 6.43 -0.70 2.11
N PHE A 26 5.54 -1.69 2.02
CA PHE A 26 4.12 -1.51 2.31
C PHE A 26 3.85 -1.10 3.77
N ILE A 27 4.49 -1.76 4.73
CA ILE A 27 4.36 -1.41 6.16
C ILE A 27 5.02 -0.06 6.46
N LYS A 28 6.12 0.27 5.77
CA LYS A 28 6.80 1.56 5.94
C LYS A 28 5.91 2.73 5.51
N TRP A 29 5.11 2.56 4.46
CA TRP A 29 4.18 3.58 3.98
C TRP A 29 2.83 3.56 4.69
N ASN A 30 2.48 2.43 5.31
CA ASN A 30 1.21 2.23 5.99
C ASN A 30 1.43 1.62 7.40
N PRO A 31 2.11 2.31 8.32
CA PRO A 31 2.45 1.76 9.63
C PRO A 31 1.24 1.31 10.45
N ALA A 32 0.09 1.97 10.29
CA ALA A 32 -1.15 1.60 10.98
C ALA A 32 -1.76 0.26 10.53
N VAL A 33 -1.31 -0.31 9.40
CA VAL A 33 -1.70 -1.66 8.98
C VAL A 33 -1.14 -2.72 9.94
N GLY A 34 0.02 -2.42 10.56
CA GLY A 34 0.74 -3.36 11.42
C GLY A 34 1.38 -4.51 10.64
N GLU A 35 2.42 -5.12 11.20
CA GLU A 35 3.18 -6.21 10.54
C GLU A 35 2.30 -7.43 10.21
N GLN A 36 1.28 -7.68 11.03
CA GLN A 36 0.31 -8.76 10.83
C GLN A 36 -0.84 -8.36 9.88
N CYS A 37 -0.78 -7.18 9.28
CA CYS A 37 -1.80 -6.61 8.40
C CYS A 37 -3.21 -6.54 9.02
N THR A 38 -3.33 -6.57 10.35
CA THR A 38 -4.60 -6.55 11.08
C THR A 38 -5.32 -5.21 10.98
N GLY A 39 -4.60 -4.14 10.68
CA GLY A 39 -5.17 -2.82 10.39
C GLY A 39 -5.60 -2.62 8.94
N LEU A 40 -5.46 -3.62 8.05
CA LEU A 40 -5.89 -3.52 6.66
C LEU A 40 -7.37 -3.87 6.52
N PHE A 41 -8.20 -2.86 6.27
CA PHE A 41 -9.65 -3.05 6.17
C PHE A 41 -10.14 -3.04 4.72
N LEU A 42 -11.05 -3.95 4.38
CA LEU A 42 -11.70 -3.97 3.07
C LEU A 42 -12.42 -2.64 2.82
N GLY A 43 -12.30 -2.14 1.60
CA GLY A 43 -12.91 -0.87 1.20
C GLY A 43 -12.17 0.39 1.67
N TYR A 44 -11.08 0.25 2.43
CA TYR A 44 -10.19 1.37 2.78
C TYR A 44 -9.10 1.54 1.73
N TYR A 45 -8.47 2.71 1.73
CA TYR A 45 -7.38 3.05 0.83
C TYR A 45 -6.05 2.98 1.58
N TYR A 46 -5.01 2.47 0.93
CA TYR A 46 -3.64 2.43 1.43
C TYR A 46 -2.66 2.98 0.40
N CYS A 47 -1.48 3.39 0.87
CA CYS A 47 -0.43 3.92 0.03
C CYS A 47 0.34 2.80 -0.69
N VAL A 48 0.53 2.96 -2.00
CA VAL A 48 1.37 2.08 -2.83
C VAL A 48 2.50 2.83 -3.53
N GLY A 49 2.64 4.14 -3.29
CA GLY A 49 3.66 4.92 -3.95
C GLY A 49 3.82 6.33 -3.39
N ILE A 50 5.08 6.74 -3.28
CA ILE A 50 5.53 8.08 -2.91
C ILE A 50 6.21 8.75 -4.13
N PRO A 51 6.51 10.07 -4.10
CA PRO A 51 7.30 10.71 -5.14
C PRO A 51 8.62 9.96 -5.36
N GLY A 52 8.90 9.59 -6.61
CA GLY A 52 10.11 8.84 -6.97
C GLY A 52 9.96 7.32 -6.90
N THR A 53 8.83 6.76 -6.45
CA THR A 53 8.53 5.34 -6.67
C THR A 53 8.46 5.10 -8.18
N PRO A 54 9.40 4.33 -8.79
CA PRO A 54 9.30 3.99 -10.19
C PRO A 54 7.98 3.24 -10.38
N THR A 55 7.10 3.77 -11.22
CA THR A 55 5.87 3.08 -11.62
C THR A 55 6.32 1.93 -12.50
N ALA A 56 6.73 0.81 -11.90
CA ALA A 56 7.06 -0.39 -12.65
C ALA A 56 5.76 -0.89 -13.31
N THR A 57 5.52 -0.48 -14.55
CA THR A 57 4.49 -1.05 -15.43
C THR A 57 4.87 -2.43 -15.97
N THR A 58 6.00 -2.99 -15.54
CA THR A 58 6.47 -4.30 -15.99
C THR A 58 6.40 -5.30 -14.85
N TRP A 59 5.29 -6.01 -14.80
CA TRP A 59 5.35 -7.43 -14.47
C TRP A 59 6.36 -8.09 -15.42
N PRO A 60 7.45 -8.75 -14.96
CA PRO A 60 8.39 -9.41 -15.85
C PRO A 60 7.85 -10.78 -16.27
N ASN A 61 6.70 -10.81 -16.96
CA ASN A 61 6.33 -11.92 -17.84
C ASN A 61 5.90 -11.30 -19.19
N GLY A 62 6.90 -10.92 -19.97
CA GLY A 62 7.00 -11.47 -21.32
C GLY A 62 8.01 -12.60 -21.24
#